data_AF-A0A351XAC4-F1
#
_entry.id   AF-A0A351XAC4-F1
#
_cell.length_a   1.000
_cell.length_b   1.000
_cell.length_c   1.000
_cell.angle_alpha   90.00
_cell.angle_beta   90.00
_cell.angle_gamma   90.00
#
_symmetry.space_group_name_H-M   'P 1'
#
loop_
_entity.id
_entity.type
_entity.pdbx_description
1 polymer ?
#
loop_
_entity_poly.entity_id
_entity_poly.type
_entity_poly.pdbx_seq_one_letter_code
_entity_poly.pdbx_strand_id
1 'polypeptide(L)' 'AWTIKKGTKAPQAAGKIHTDFERGFIRAEVVSFDDLMQCGSMTVAKEKGLVRSEGKEYVMKDGD' A
#
# COMPACT_ATOMS: atom_id res chain seq x y z
N ALA A 1 9.09 -6.98 -5.58
CA ALA A 1 7.95 -7.52 -4.80
C ALA A 1 8.42 -7.78 -3.38
N TRP A 2 7.58 -7.52 -2.37
CA TRP A 2 7.90 -7.74 -0.95
C TRP A 2 7.03 -8.86 -0.38
N THR A 3 7.64 -9.95 0.08
CA THR A 3 6.89 -11.08 0.62
C THR A 3 6.38 -10.77 2.03
N ILE A 4 5.06 -10.81 2.20
CA ILE A 4 4.36 -10.63 3.48
C ILE A 4 3.41 -11.80 3.74
N LYS A 5 2.99 -11.98 5.00
CA LYS A 5 2.00 -13.01 5.37
C LYS A 5 0.59 -12.45 5.18
N LYS A 6 -0.38 -13.30 4.86
CA LYS A 6 -1.80 -12.92 4.88
C LYS A 6 -2.16 -12.33 6.25
N GLY A 7 -2.84 -11.18 6.26
CA GLY A 7 -3.18 -10.46 7.50
C GLY A 7 -2.13 -9.46 7.98
N THR A 8 -1.01 -9.29 7.28
CA THR A 8 0.00 -8.28 7.62
C THR A 8 -0.59 -6.87 7.47
N LYS A 9 -0.44 -6.03 8.51
CA LYS A 9 -0.90 -4.65 8.47
C LYS A 9 0.08 -3.73 7.74
N ALA A 10 -0.40 -2.59 7.24
CA ALA A 10 0.41 -1.64 6.48
C ALA A 10 1.73 -1.21 7.17
N PRO A 11 1.77 -0.93 8.49
CA PRO A 11 3.04 -0.61 9.17
C PRO A 11 4.05 -1.76 9.13
N GLN A 12 3.59 -3.00 9.33
CA GLN A 12 4.43 -4.20 9.34
C GLN A 12 4.95 -4.52 7.94
N ALA A 13 4.12 -4.28 6.91
CA ALA A 13 4.53 -4.40 5.52
C ALA A 13 5.62 -3.36 5.18
N ALA A 14 5.44 -2.10 5.59
CA ALA A 14 6.47 -1.07 5.44
C ALA A 14 7.77 -1.41 6.20
N GLY A 15 7.66 -2.07 7.35
CA GLY A 15 8.77 -2.63 8.13
C GLY A 15 9.66 -3.62 7.36
N LYS A 16 9.12 -4.32 6.35
CA LYS A 16 9.91 -5.19 5.47
C LYS A 16 10.88 -4.42 4.58
N ILE A 17 10.59 -3.16 4.29
CA ILE A 17 11.48 -2.26 3.56
C ILE A 17 12.50 -1.66 4.52
N HIS A 18 12.03 -1.10 5.65
CA HIS A 18 12.88 -0.54 6.67
C HIS A 18 12.17 -0.49 8.03
N THR A 19 12.88 -0.86 9.11
CA THR A 19 12.29 -0.92 10.47
C THR A 19 11.79 0.43 10.98
N ASP A 20 12.39 1.54 10.55
CA ASP A 20 11.91 2.88 10.90
C ASP A 20 10.54 3.21 10.29
N PHE A 21 10.18 2.65 9.13
CA PHE A 21 8.85 2.88 8.56
C PHE A 21 7.74 2.22 9.39
N GLU A 22 8.01 1.10 10.03
CA GLU A 22 7.03 0.47 10.93
C GLU A 22 6.83 1.32 12.19
N ARG A 23 7.93 1.82 12.79
CA ARG A 23 7.89 2.66 13.99
C ARG A 23 7.28 4.05 13.72
N GLY A 24 7.69 4.66 12.62
CA GLY A 24 7.30 6.00 12.18
C GLY A 24 6.09 6.02 11.26
N PHE A 25 5.34 4.92 11.13
CA PHE A 25 4.24 4.83 10.19
C PHE A 25 3.17 5.91 10.46
N ILE A 26 2.84 6.67 9.43
CA ILE A 26 1.73 7.64 9.46
C ILE A 26 0.56 7.09 8.64
N ARG A 27 0.82 6.79 7.36
CA ARG A 27 -0.16 6.31 6.39
C ARG A 27 0.53 5.66 5.19
N ALA A 28 -0.20 4.85 4.44
CA ALA A 28 0.21 4.34 3.13
C ALA A 28 -0.70 4.92 2.04
N GLU A 29 -0.12 5.30 0.89
CA GLU A 29 -0.89 5.50 -0.35
C GLU A 29 -0.96 4.14 -1.06
N VAL A 30 -2.16 3.60 -1.25
CA VAL A 30 -2.40 2.25 -1.76
C VAL A 30 -3.26 2.32 -3.01
N VAL A 31 -2.87 1.58 -4.05
CA VAL A 31 -3.67 1.35 -5.25
C VAL A 31 -3.62 -0.14 -5.56
N SER A 32 -4.73 -0.73 -5.99
CA SER A 32 -4.70 -2.15 -6.36
C SER A 32 -3.91 -2.33 -7.66
N PHE A 33 -3.25 -3.48 -7.81
CA PHE A 33 -2.55 -3.82 -9.05
C PHE A 33 -3.45 -3.69 -10.29
N ASP A 34 -4.69 -4.18 -10.23
CA ASP A 34 -5.63 -4.14 -11.36
C ASP A 34 -5.97 -2.71 -11.76
N ASP A 35 -6.22 -1.83 -10.78
CA ASP A 35 -6.51 -0.42 -11.03
C ASP A 35 -5.30 0.31 -11.60
N LEU A 36 -4.10 0.04 -11.06
CA LEU A 36 -2.86 0.62 -11.55
C LEU A 36 -2.58 0.20 -12.99
N MET A 37 -2.78 -1.08 -13.30
CA MET A 37 -2.61 -1.61 -14.66
C MET A 37 -3.62 -1.03 -15.64
N GLN A 38 -4.89 -0.88 -15.24
CA GLN A 38 -5.91 -0.25 -16.08
C GLN A 38 -5.65 1.25 -16.30
N CYS A 39 -5.09 1.95 -15.31
CA CYS A 39 -4.77 3.37 -15.41
C CYS A 39 -3.44 3.65 -16.14
N GLY A 40 -2.54 2.66 -16.21
CA GLY A 40 -1.22 2.76 -16.84
C GLY A 40 -0.21 3.63 -16.08
N SER A 41 -0.64 4.39 -15.07
CA SER A 41 0.24 5.18 -14.21
C SER A 41 -0.41 5.53 -12.87
N MET A 42 0.43 5.81 -11.87
CA MET A 42 -0.01 6.23 -10.55
C MET A 42 -0.71 7.61 -10.58
N THR A 43 -0.26 8.52 -11.45
CA THR A 43 -0.85 9.85 -11.60
C THR A 43 -2.30 9.77 -12.07
N VAL A 44 -2.56 8.98 -13.12
CA VAL A 44 -3.92 8.79 -13.65
C VAL A 44 -4.81 8.09 -12.62
N ALA A 45 -4.28 7.09 -11.90
CA ALA A 45 -5.04 6.44 -10.81
C ALA A 45 -5.40 7.43 -9.69
N LYS A 46 -4.51 8.37 -9.37
CA LYS A 46 -4.73 9.41 -8.37
C LYS A 46 -5.78 10.42 -8.81
N GLU A 47 -5.71 10.88 -10.05
CA GLU A 47 -6.70 11.79 -10.66
C GLU A 47 -8.10 11.16 -10.73
N LYS A 48 -8.17 9.83 -10.92
CA LYS A 48 -9.41 9.06 -10.89
C LYS A 48 -9.89 8.72 -9.47
N GLY A 49 -9.16 9.11 -8.42
CA GLY A 49 -9.53 8.85 -7.02
C GLY A 49 -9.39 7.38 -6.59
N LEU A 50 -8.62 6.57 -7.32
CA LEU A 50 -8.41 5.15 -7.01
C LEU A 50 -7.30 4.92 -5.99
N VAL A 51 -6.46 5.92 -5.75
CA VAL A 51 -5.39 5.87 -4.75
C VAL A 51 -5.96 6.19 -3.38
N ARG A 52 -5.94 5.20 -2.48
CA ARG A 52 -6.47 5.29 -1.13
C ARG A 52 -5.38 5.71 -0.14
N SER A 53 -5.77 6.48 0.87
CA SER A 53 -4.91 6.77 2.01
C SER A 53 -5.29 5.87 3.17
N GLU A 54 -4.44 4.88 3.46
CA GLU A 54 -4.72 3.83 4.43
C GLU A 54 -3.92 4.04 5.73
N GLY A 55 -4.57 3.76 6.85
CA GLY A 55 -4.01 3.95 8.19
C GLY A 55 -3.32 2.70 8.76
N LYS A 56 -2.92 2.79 10.04
CA LYS A 56 -2.19 1.73 10.77
C LYS A 56 -2.92 0.39 10.83
N GLU A 57 -4.25 0.44 10.82
CA GLU A 57 -5.11 -0.74 10.94
C GLU A 57 -5.38 -1.44 9.60
N TYR A 58 -4.95 -0.85 8.48
CA TYR A 58 -5.16 -1.44 7.16
C TYR A 58 -4.41 -2.76 7.03
N VAL A 59 -5.14 -3.81 6.62
CA VAL A 59 -4.57 -5.11 6.29
C VAL A 59 -4.28 -5.13 4.80
N MET A 60 -3.01 -5.33 4.44
CA MET A 60 -2.58 -5.38 3.04
C MET A 60 -3.30 -6.49 2.29
N LYS A 61 -3.70 -6.21 1.05
CA LYS A 61 -4.23 -7.21 0.13
C LYS A 61 -3.13 -7.65 -0.83
N ASP A 62 -3.32 -8.83 -1.41
CA ASP A 62 -2.41 -9.30 -2.44
C ASP A 62 -2.47 -8.37 -3.66
N GLY A 63 -1.32 -7.93 -4.16
CA GLY A 63 -1.23 -6.96 -5.25
C GLY A 63 -1.43 -5.49 -4.87
N ASP A 64 -1.56 -5.17 -3.57
CA ASP A 64 -1.38 -3.79 -3.08
C ASP A 64 0.10 -3.38 -2.97
#